data_AF-A0A925KBD8-F1
#
_entry.id   AF-A0A925KBD8-F1
#
_cell.length_a   1.000
_cell.length_b   1.000
_cell.length_c   1.000
_cell.angle_alpha   90.00
_cell.angle_beta   90.00
_cell.angle_gamma   90.00
#
_symmetry.space_group_name_H-M   'P 1'
#
loop_
_entity.id
_entity.type
_entity.pdbx_description
1 polymer ?
#
loop_
_entity_poly.entity_id
_entity_poly.type
_entity_poly.pdbx_seq_one_letter_code
_entity_poly.pdbx_strand_id
1 'polypeptide(L)' 'MSDALAQEDVPSGRLELATLSRRGGRVCNEDACEHSQTPHHLCCVVADGAGGHGGGDIASKLVVRHIIDQAALAPLAR' A
#
# COMPACT_ATOMS: atom_id res chain seq x y z
N MET A 1 -31.94 -10.83 -19.44
CA MET A 1 -31.99 -10.49 -18.00
C MET A 1 -30.54 -10.47 -17.54
N SER A 2 -29.84 -9.34 -17.73
CA SER A 2 -29.70 -8.22 -16.77
C SER A 2 -28.89 -8.70 -15.55
N ASP A 3 -27.71 -8.18 -15.20
CA ASP A 3 -27.12 -6.86 -15.41
C ASP A 3 -25.65 -6.95 -15.84
N ALA A 4 -25.28 -6.28 -16.94
CA ALA A 4 -23.95 -5.74 -17.07
C ALA A 4 -23.97 -4.42 -16.28
N LEU A 5 -23.47 -4.46 -15.04
CA LEU A 5 -23.28 -3.25 -14.25
C LEU A 5 -22.37 -2.33 -15.06
N ALA A 6 -22.95 -1.25 -15.59
CA ALA A 6 -22.21 -0.18 -16.22
C ALA A 6 -21.19 0.30 -15.19
N GLN A 7 -19.91 0.13 -15.52
CA GLN A 7 -18.82 0.72 -14.76
C GLN A 7 -18.95 2.23 -14.96
N GLU A 8 -19.59 2.91 -14.02
CA GLU A 8 -19.70 4.37 -14.01
C GLU A 8 -18.28 4.96 -14.16
N ASP A 9 -18.09 5.75 -15.22
CA ASP A 9 -16.82 6.43 -15.52
C ASP A 9 -16.63 7.57 -14.50
N VAL A 10 -16.19 7.20 -13.29
CA VAL A 10 -15.85 8.16 -12.24
C VAL A 10 -14.64 8.95 -12.73
N PRO A 11 -14.70 10.29 -12.84
CA PRO A 11 -13.59 11.08 -13.34
C PRO A 11 -12.36 10.83 -12.46
N SER A 12 -11.29 10.29 -13.06
CA SER A 12 -10.05 10.03 -12.34
C SER A 12 -9.38 11.37 -12.01
N GLY A 13 -9.55 11.85 -10.79
CA GLY A 13 -8.74 12.94 -10.27
C GLY A 13 -7.26 12.52 -10.33
N ARG A 14 -6.40 13.34 -10.94
CA ARG A 14 -4.95 13.11 -10.93
C ARG A 14 -4.42 13.37 -9.52
N LEU A 15 -4.05 12.31 -8.81
CA LEU A 15 -3.35 12.38 -7.54
C LEU A 15 -1.84 12.35 -7.78
N GLU A 16 -1.10 13.21 -7.09
CA GLU A 16 0.36 13.14 -7.04
C GLU A 16 0.78 12.49 -5.73
N LEU A 17 1.62 11.45 -5.83
CA LEU A 17 2.11 10.71 -4.68
C LEU A 17 3.61 10.94 -4.51
N ALA A 18 4.02 11.22 -3.27
CA ALA A 18 5.41 11.24 -2.87
C ALA A 18 5.63 10.25 -1.73
N THR A 19 6.77 9.56 -1.75
CA THR A 19 7.18 8.62 -0.70
C THR A 19 8.48 9.10 -0.07
N LEU A 20 8.53 9.14 1.26
CA LEU A 20 9.73 9.48 2.01
C LEU A 20 9.80 8.59 3.24
N SER A 21 10.89 7.81 3.35
CA SER A 21 11.19 7.01 4.53
C SER A 21 12.66 7.21 4.90
N ARG A 22 12.92 7.42 6.19
CA ARG A 22 14.26 7.71 6.72
C ARG A 22 14.48 6.97 8.03
N ARG A 23 15.60 6.26 8.13
CA ARG A 23 16.05 5.60 9.37
C ARG A 23 16.16 6.55 10.57
N GLY A 24 16.54 7.80 10.31
CA GLY A 24 16.96 8.72 11.36
C GLY A 24 18.14 8.18 12.18
N GLY A 25 18.11 8.41 13.49
CA GLY A 25 19.17 8.00 14.43
C GLY A 25 19.13 6.53 14.86
N ARG A 26 18.22 5.71 14.33
CA ARG A 26 18.15 4.28 14.66
C ARG A 26 19.20 3.47 13.92
N VAL A 27 19.45 2.25 14.39
CA VAL A 27 20.41 1.31 13.79
C VAL A 27 19.89 0.73 12.47
N CYS A 28 18.59 0.48 12.37
CA CYS A 28 17.88 0.03 11.20
C CYS A 28 16.62 0.86 10.99
N ASN A 29 16.16 0.93 9.74
CA ASN A 29 14.85 1.49 9.44
C ASN A 29 13.86 0.34 9.43
N GLU A 30 12.96 0.32 10.40
CA GLU A 30 11.92 -0.70 10.49
C GLU A 30 10.61 -0.23 9.86
N ASP A 31 10.59 0.97 9.26
CA ASP A 31 9.48 1.47 8.47
C ASP A 31 9.55 0.93 7.03
N ALA A 32 8.40 0.60 6.46
CA ALA A 32 8.22 0.31 5.05
C ALA A 32 6.99 1.05 4.51
N CYS A 33 7.03 1.49 3.25
CA CYS A 33 5.92 2.15 2.60
C CYS A 33 5.95 1.93 1.09
N GLU A 34 4.78 1.72 0.49
CA GLU A 34 4.63 1.46 -0.94
C GLU A 34 3.21 1.79 -1.40
N HIS A 35 2.97 1.78 -2.71
CA HIS A 35 1.66 2.02 -3.29
C HIS A 35 1.40 1.13 -4.51
N SER A 36 0.12 0.86 -4.78
CA SER A 36 -0.35 0.31 -6.04
C SER A 36 -1.45 1.19 -6.60
N GLN A 37 -1.53 1.24 -7.93
CA GLN A 37 -2.51 2.04 -8.62
C GLN A 37 -3.15 1.24 -9.74
N THR A 38 -4.47 1.33 -9.82
CA THR A 38 -5.30 0.91 -10.95
C THR A 38 -5.95 2.16 -11.55
N PRO A 39 -6.62 2.08 -12.71
CA PRO A 39 -7.34 3.23 -13.27
C PRO A 39 -8.36 3.86 -12.31
N HIS A 40 -8.91 3.08 -11.37
CA HIS A 40 -9.99 3.52 -10.48
C HIS A 40 -9.61 3.57 -9.00
N HIS A 41 -8.45 3.05 -8.61
CA HIS A 41 -8.07 2.93 -7.20
C HIS A 41 -6.59 3.25 -6.98
N LEU A 42 -6.29 3.96 -5.90
CA LEU A 42 -4.96 4.12 -5.34
C LEU A 42 -4.94 3.43 -3.97
N CYS A 43 -4.01 2.50 -3.77
CA CYS A 43 -3.72 1.90 -2.47
C CYS A 43 -2.35 2.38 -2.02
N CYS A 44 -2.28 3.03 -0.86
CA CYS A 44 -1.02 3.42 -0.23
C CYS A 44 -0.91 2.68 1.10
N VAL A 45 0.24 2.07 1.35
CA VAL A 45 0.49 1.26 2.54
C VAL A 45 1.73 1.79 3.26
N VAL A 46 1.64 1.90 4.58
CA VAL A 46 2.76 2.22 5.47
C VAL A 46 2.70 1.24 6.64
N ALA A 47 3.84 0.67 7.00
CA ALA A 47 3.99 -0.21 8.16
C ALA A 47 5.23 0.19 8.98
N ASP A 48 5.09 0.20 10.30
CA ASP A 48 6.16 0.41 11.28
C ASP A 48 6.42 -0.92 12.00
N GLY A 49 7.65 -1.43 11.89
CA GLY A 49 8.06 -2.67 12.53
C GLY A 49 8.21 -2.49 14.05
N ALA A 50 7.72 -3.45 14.83
CA ALA A 50 7.83 -3.40 16.29
C ALA A 50 9.29 -3.57 16.75
N GLY A 51 9.96 -2.44 16.97
CA GLY A 51 11.33 -2.41 17.49
C GLY A 51 11.50 -3.19 18.80
N GLY A 52 12.73 -3.64 19.05
CA GLY A 52 13.07 -4.42 20.25
C GLY A 52 12.67 -5.90 20.22
N HIS A 53 11.90 -6.34 19.22
CA HIS A 53 11.51 -7.76 19.03
C HIS A 53 12.36 -8.49 17.98
N GLY A 54 13.25 -7.76 17.28
CA GLY A 54 14.09 -8.28 16.21
C GLY A 54 13.33 -8.47 14.89
N GLY A 55 13.93 -8.02 13.78
CA GLY A 55 13.37 -8.20 12.44
C GLY A 55 12.17 -7.31 12.12
N GLY A 56 12.02 -6.15 12.78
CA GLY A 56 10.94 -5.21 12.48
C GLY A 56 10.98 -4.74 11.02
N ASP A 57 12.17 -4.62 10.44
CA ASP A 57 12.35 -4.28 9.02
C ASP A 57 11.86 -5.37 8.06
N ILE A 58 11.94 -6.65 8.46
CA ILE A 58 11.40 -7.77 7.69
C ILE A 58 9.88 -7.78 7.84
N ALA A 59 9.37 -7.63 9.07
CA ALA A 59 7.95 -7.64 9.35
C ALA A 59 7.20 -6.52 8.60
N SER A 60 7.71 -5.28 8.64
CA SER A 60 7.08 -4.15 7.94
C SER A 60 7.09 -4.34 6.43
N LYS A 61 8.21 -4.80 5.84
CA LYS A 61 8.29 -5.11 4.40
C LYS A 61 7.31 -6.21 4.00
N LEU A 62 7.17 -7.27 4.81
CA LEU A 62 6.24 -8.37 4.52
C LEU A 62 4.79 -7.89 4.49
N VAL A 63 4.39 -7.06 5.45
CA VAL A 63 3.03 -6.52 5.51
C VAL A 63 2.75 -5.63 4.29
N VAL A 64 3.65 -4.67 4.00
CA VAL A 64 3.51 -3.78 2.86
C VAL A 64 3.41 -4.58 1.56
N ARG A 65 4.35 -5.50 1.33
CA ARG A 65 4.35 -6.39 0.15
C ARG A 65 3.03 -7.13 0.02
N HIS A 66 2.58 -7.79 1.09
CA HIS A 66 1.37 -8.60 1.06
C HIS A 66 0.14 -7.77 0.67
N ILE A 67 -0.04 -6.60 1.27
CA ILE A 67 -1.20 -5.73 0.99
C ILE A 67 -1.14 -5.19 -0.43
N ILE A 68 0.03 -4.78 -0.91
CA ILE A 68 0.24 -4.29 -2.27
C ILE A 68 -0.06 -5.37 -3.31
N ASP A 69 0.46 -6.58 -3.10
CA ASP A 69 0.24 -7.72 -3.99
C ASP A 69 -1.26 -8.08 -4.04
N GLN A 70 -1.97 -8.04 -2.89
CA GLN A 70 -3.43 -8.24 -2.88
C GLN A 70 -4.17 -7.12 -3.60
N ALA A 71 -3.86 -5.86 -3.29
CA ALA A 71 -4.50 -4.69 -3.88
C ALA A 71 -4.31 -4.60 -5.41
N ALA A 72 -3.22 -5.16 -5.94
CA ALA A 72 -2.96 -5.25 -7.37
C ALA A 72 -3.78 -6.34 -8.07
N LEU A 73 -4.15 -7.43 -7.36
CA LEU A 73 -4.92 -8.55 -7.90
C LEU A 73 -6.43 -8.35 -7.80
N ALA A 74 -6.88 -7.69 -6.73
CA ALA A 74 -8.25 -7.29 -6.53
C ALA A 74 -8.29 -6.07 -5.58
N PRO A 75 -9.17 -5.08 -5.81
CA PRO A 75 -9.39 -4.05 -4.81
C PRO A 75 -9.75 -4.73 -3.48
N LEU A 76 -9.09 -4.33 -2.39
CA LEU A 76 -9.42 -4.84 -1.06
C LEU A 76 -10.92 -4.63 -0.81
N ALA A 77 -11.66 -5.73 -0.72
CA ALA A 77 -13.09 -5.68 -0.45
C ALA A 77 -13.30 -4.99 0.90
N ARG A 78 -14.21 -3.99 0.93
CA ARG A 78 -14.65 -3.33 2.16
C ARG A 78 -15.77 -4.11 2.82
#